data_AF-A0A1A8MMG9-F1
#
_entry.id   AF-A0A1A8MMG9-F1
#
_cell.length_a   1.000
_cell.length_b   1.000
_cell.length_c   1.000
_cell.angle_alpha   90.00
_cell.angle_beta   90.00
_cell.angle_gamma   90.00
#
_symmetry.space_group_name_H-M   'P 1'
#
loop_
_entity.id
_entity.type
_entity.pdbx_description
1 polymer ?
#
loop_
_entity_poly.entity_id
_entity_poly.type
_entity_poly.pdbx_seq_one_letter_code
_entity_poly.pdbx_strand_id
1 'polypeptide(L)'
;WRLIGEGYSSQLSIEEQRYIFRLAFRMWSEVSPLEFIEDIRSPLEDVDIRLGFGTGRHLGCNQRFDGNGQEFAHAWFLGDIHFDDDEHFTAPNS
;
A
#
# COMPACT_ATOMS: atom_id res chain seq x y z
N TRP A 1 -6.54 0.05 8.22
CA TRP A 1 -5.79 -0.22 6.98
C TRP A 1 -5.21 -1.62 7.01
N ARG A 2 -4.96 -2.24 5.85
CA ARG A 2 -4.32 -3.57 5.73
C ARG A 2 -3.53 -3.66 4.43
N LEU A 3 -2.31 -4.20 4.51
CA LEU A 3 -1.57 -4.68 3.34
C LEU A 3 -2.11 -6.07 2.99
N ILE A 4 -2.72 -6.21 1.82
CA ILE A 4 -3.40 -7.45 1.43
C ILE A 4 -2.36 -8.54 1.11
N GLY A 5 -2.65 -9.77 1.50
CA GLY A 5 -1.66 -10.85 1.46
C GLY A 5 -1.13 -11.22 0.07
N GLU A 6 -1.92 -10.95 -0.97
CA GLU A 6 -1.54 -11.14 -2.37
C GLU A 6 -0.75 -9.96 -2.97
N GLY A 7 -0.62 -8.87 -2.23
CA GLY A 7 0.00 -7.62 -2.67
C GLY A 7 1.20 -7.22 -1.82
N TYR A 8 2.00 -8.16 -1.32
CA TYR A 8 3.31 -7.83 -0.74
C TYR A 8 4.35 -7.64 -1.87
N SER A 9 5.18 -6.60 -1.76
CA SER A 9 6.37 -6.48 -2.61
C SER A 9 7.40 -7.55 -2.25
N SER A 10 8.11 -8.07 -3.24
CA SER A 10 9.27 -8.96 -3.02
C SER A 10 10.58 -8.20 -2.73
N GLN A 11 10.59 -6.88 -2.91
CA GLN A 11 11.79 -6.04 -2.79
C GLN A 11 12.11 -5.66 -1.33
N LEU A 12 11.11 -5.76 -0.44
CA LEU A 12 11.18 -5.39 0.97
C LEU A 12 10.59 -6.52 1.83
N SER A 13 11.10 -6.73 3.04
CA SER A 13 10.46 -7.65 3.98
C SER A 13 9.05 -7.19 4.34
N ILE A 14 8.19 -8.12 4.74
CA ILE A 14 6.82 -7.81 5.17
C ILE A 14 6.85 -6.84 6.37
N GLU A 15 7.79 -7.02 7.28
CA GLU A 15 8.00 -6.18 8.45
C GLU A 15 8.38 -4.74 8.06
N GLU A 16 9.26 -4.57 7.07
CA GLU A 16 9.63 -3.25 6.52
C GLU A 16 8.45 -2.57 5.85
N GLN A 17 7.71 -3.28 4.99
CA GLN A 17 6.52 -2.74 4.33
C GLN A 17 5.50 -2.24 5.38
N ARG A 18 5.20 -3.07 6.38
CA ARG A 18 4.28 -2.70 7.48
C ARG A 18 4.79 -1.53 8.31
N TYR A 19 6.10 -1.45 8.56
CA TYR A 19 6.72 -0.34 9.28
C TYR A 19 6.61 0.97 8.49
N ILE A 20 6.90 0.95 7.19
CA ILE A 20 6.83 2.10 6.31
C ILE A 20 5.39 2.63 6.24
N PHE A 21 4.39 1.75 6.07
CA PHE A 21 2.99 2.17 6.07
C PHE A 21 2.52 2.73 7.42
N ARG A 22 2.95 2.13 8.54
CA ARG A 22 2.69 2.70 9.88
C ARG A 22 3.24 4.13 10.00
N LEU A 23 4.45 4.37 9.51
CA LEU A 23 5.06 5.70 9.53
C LEU A 23 4.30 6.68 8.63
N ALA A 24 3.97 6.28 7.40
CA ALA A 24 3.23 7.12 6.46
C ALA A 24 1.86 7.56 7.01
N PHE A 25 1.10 6.64 7.60
CA PHE A 25 -0.19 6.99 8.21
C PHE A 25 -0.04 7.85 9.46
N ARG A 26 0.99 7.60 10.28
CA ARG A 26 1.27 8.43 11.47
C ARG A 26 1.45 9.90 11.08
N MET A 27 2.15 10.20 9.97
CA MET A 27 2.36 11.58 9.52
C MET A 27 1.03 12.32 9.30
N TRP A 28 -0.02 11.63 8.85
CA TRP A 28 -1.36 12.19 8.72
C TRP A 28 -2.09 12.34 10.05
N SER A 29 -1.94 11.37 10.97
CA SER A 29 -2.47 11.47 12.33
C SER A 29 -1.87 12.62 13.13
N GLU A 30 -0.63 13.03 12.84
CA GLU A 30 0.02 14.14 13.56
C GLU A 30 -0.60 15.51 13.24
N VAL A 31 -1.34 15.64 12.13
CA VAL A 31 -1.92 16.90 11.66
C VAL A 31 -3.44 16.86 11.46
N SER A 32 -4.08 15.76 11.85
CA SER A 32 -5.53 15.56 11.72
C SER A 32 -6.08 14.76 12.90
N PRO A 33 -7.40 14.80 13.20
CA PRO A 33 -7.99 13.99 14.26
C PRO A 33 -8.21 12.52 13.85
N LEU A 34 -7.55 12.04 12.78
CA LEU A 34 -7.71 10.68 12.28
C LEU A 34 -6.70 9.74 12.95
N GLU A 35 -7.18 8.57 13.36
CA GLU A 35 -6.35 7.46 13.81
C GLU A 35 -6.35 6.35 12.77
N PHE A 36 -5.16 5.91 12.36
CA PHE A 36 -5.00 4.83 11.39
C PHE A 36 -4.51 3.55 12.08
N ILE A 37 -5.37 2.55 12.17
CA ILE A 37 -5.08 1.27 12.83
C ILE A 37 -4.86 0.18 11.79
N GLU A 38 -3.80 -0.61 11.97
CA GLU A 38 -3.60 -1.83 11.18
C GLU A 38 -4.57 -2.91 11.67
N ASP A 39 -5.48 -3.33 10.79
CA ASP A 39 -6.40 -4.42 11.09
C ASP A 39 -5.93 -5.67 10.36
N ILE A 40 -5.67 -6.76 11.06
CA ILE A 40 -5.29 -8.07 10.49
C ILE A 40 -6.28 -9.19 10.83
N ARG A 41 -7.43 -8.85 11.44
CA ARG A 41 -8.38 -9.82 11.99
C ARG A 41 -9.75 -9.76 11.35
N SER A 42 -10.24 -8.55 11.09
CA SER A 42 -11.57 -8.36 10.53
C SER A 42 -11.65 -8.86 9.09
N PRO A 43 -12.84 -9.17 8.56
CA PRO A 43 -13.03 -9.39 7.13
C PRO A 43 -12.43 -8.26 6.28
N LEU A 44 -11.96 -8.56 5.07
CA LEU A 44 -11.26 -7.56 4.24
C LEU A 44 -12.22 -6.45 3.77
N GLU A 45 -13.49 -6.80 3.56
CA GLU A 45 -14.58 -5.89 3.23
C GLU A 45 -14.76 -4.77 4.26
N ASP A 46 -14.48 -5.04 5.54
CA ASP A 46 -14.61 -4.10 6.64
C ASP A 46 -13.37 -3.20 6.83
N VAL A 47 -12.30 -3.43 6.06
CA VAL A 47 -11.08 -2.62 6.12
C VAL A 47 -11.23 -1.38 5.24
N ASP A 48 -11.15 -0.19 5.85
CA ASP A 48 -11.34 1.10 5.17
C ASP A 48 -10.26 1.45 4.13
N ILE A 49 -9.03 0.97 4.35
CA ILE A 49 -7.90 1.27 3.48
C ILE A 49 -7.13 -0.01 3.19
N ARG A 50 -7.12 -0.44 1.93
CA ARG A 50 -6.43 -1.65 1.48
C ARG A 50 -5.24 -1.22 0.62
N LEU A 51 -4.11 -1.81 0.93
CA LEU A 51 -2.84 -1.52 0.27
C LEU A 51 -2.39 -2.78 -0.47
N GLY A 52 -1.77 -2.63 -1.63
CA GLY A 52 -1.12 -3.74 -2.30
C GLY A 52 -0.16 -3.33 -3.40
N PHE A 53 0.89 -4.11 -3.57
CA PHE A 53 1.83 -4.02 -4.69
C PHE A 53 1.34 -4.90 -5.84
N GLY A 54 1.61 -4.49 -7.08
CA GLY A 54 1.38 -5.34 -8.24
C GLY A 54 2.00 -4.74 -9.50
N THR A 55 2.06 -5.53 -10.57
CA THR A 55 2.64 -5.12 -11.86
C THR A 55 1.59 -5.21 -12.96
N GLY A 56 1.69 -4.35 -13.98
CA GLY A 56 0.74 -4.32 -15.10
C GLY A 56 -0.73 -4.42 -14.68
N ARG A 57 -1.41 -5.54 -14.99
CA ARG A 57 -2.76 -5.83 -14.46
C ARG A 57 -2.65 -6.45 -13.06
N HIS A 58 -3.15 -5.75 -12.05
CA HIS A 58 -3.00 -6.11 -10.64
C HIS A 58 -4.34 -6.02 -9.90
N LEU A 59 -4.51 -6.82 -8.83
CA LEU A 59 -5.51 -6.66 -7.75
C LEU A 59 -6.96 -6.39 -8.19
N GLY A 60 -7.39 -6.89 -9.36
CA GLY A 60 -8.71 -6.58 -9.92
C GLY A 60 -8.89 -5.12 -10.36
N CYS A 61 -7.82 -4.33 -10.39
CA CYS A 61 -7.80 -2.94 -10.81
C CYS A 61 -8.01 -2.80 -12.33
N ASN A 62 -8.76 -1.76 -12.71
CA ASN A 62 -9.03 -1.44 -14.11
C ASN A 62 -7.92 -0.61 -14.77
N GLN A 63 -7.12 0.11 -13.97
CA GLN A 63 -5.95 0.84 -14.45
C GLN A 63 -4.72 -0.05 -14.33
N ARG A 64 -4.05 -0.27 -15.46
CA ARG A 64 -2.81 -1.04 -15.50
C ARG A 64 -1.65 -0.11 -15.19
N PHE A 65 -0.68 -0.62 -14.43
CA PHE A 65 0.63 0.02 -14.34
C PHE A 65 1.38 -0.07 -15.66
N ASP A 66 2.29 0.87 -15.87
CA ASP A 66 3.10 1.02 -17.08
C ASP A 66 4.52 0.47 -16.95
N GLY A 67 4.86 -0.04 -15.77
CA GLY A 67 6.19 -0.51 -15.44
C GLY A 67 7.09 0.64 -15.03
N ASN A 68 8.38 0.34 -14.88
CA ASN A 68 9.36 1.28 -14.31
C ASN A 68 9.44 2.66 -14.99
N GLY A 69 9.35 3.71 -14.18
CA GLY A 69 9.83 5.06 -14.45
C GLY A 69 8.74 6.14 -14.60
N GLN A 70 7.46 5.79 -14.43
CA GLN A 70 6.34 6.70 -14.68
C GLN A 70 5.32 6.70 -13.54
N GLU A 71 4.46 5.68 -13.43
CA GLU A 71 3.44 5.61 -12.38
C GLU A 71 3.92 4.74 -11.20
N PHE A 72 4.30 5.39 -10.09
CA PHE A 72 4.75 4.66 -8.89
C PHE A 72 3.59 4.05 -8.09
N ALA A 73 2.44 4.72 -8.09
CA ALA A 73 1.28 4.32 -7.30
C ALA A 73 0.05 5.12 -7.71
N HIS A 74 -1.11 4.55 -7.45
CA HIS A 74 -2.41 5.22 -7.54
C HIS A 74 -3.31 4.86 -6.37
N ALA A 75 -4.33 5.69 -6.14
CA ALA A 75 -5.35 5.45 -5.15
C ALA A 75 -6.72 5.80 -5.71
N TRP A 76 -7.74 5.02 -5.33
CA TRP A 76 -9.13 5.31 -5.67
C TRP A 76 -9.92 5.84 -4.50
N PHE A 77 -11.08 6.39 -4.84
CA PHE A 77 -12.10 6.74 -3.87
C PHE A 77 -12.48 5.47 -3.09
N LEU A 78 -12.50 5.56 -1.75
CA LEU A 78 -12.71 4.46 -0.79
C LEU A 78 -11.47 3.69 -0.30
N GLY A 79 -10.26 4.21 -0.51
CA GLY A 79 -9.09 3.76 0.27
C GLY A 79 -8.34 2.54 -0.29
N ASP A 80 -8.60 2.13 -1.53
CA ASP A 80 -7.75 1.20 -2.25
C ASP A 80 -6.54 1.95 -2.82
N ILE A 81 -5.34 1.61 -2.36
CA ILE A 81 -4.06 2.21 -2.78
C ILE A 81 -3.18 1.09 -3.33
N HIS A 82 -2.71 1.25 -4.57
CA HIS A 82 -1.81 0.29 -5.19
C HIS A 82 -0.47 0.93 -5.56
N PHE A 83 0.59 0.16 -5.45
CA PHE A 83 1.97 0.54 -5.78
C PHE A 83 2.48 -0.33 -6.93
N ASP A 84 3.18 0.26 -7.89
CA ASP A 84 3.73 -0.49 -9.03
C ASP A 84 4.99 -1.26 -8.60
N ASP A 85 4.91 -2.58 -8.49
CA ASP A 85 6.03 -3.41 -8.04
C ASP A 85 7.13 -3.57 -9.10
N ASP A 86 6.95 -3.03 -10.31
CA ASP A 86 8.03 -2.88 -11.31
C ASP A 86 8.96 -1.70 -10.99
N GLU A 87 8.55 -0.80 -10.08
CA GLU A 87 9.40 0.28 -9.58
C GLU A 87 10.40 -0.22 -8.53
N HIS A 88 11.55 0.46 -8.42
CA HIS A 88 12.57 0.09 -7.44
C HIS A 88 12.31 0.72 -6.07
N PHE A 89 11.45 0.09 -5.27
CA PHE A 89 11.19 0.53 -3.90
C PHE A 89 12.33 0.16 -2.95
N THR A 90 12.71 1.11 -2.10
CA THR A 90 13.78 0.94 -1.12
C THR A 90 13.31 1.32 0.28
N ALA A 91 13.97 0.79 1.30
CA ALA A 91 13.72 1.16 2.68
C ALA A 91 14.19 2.61 2.95
N PRO A 92 13.65 3.31 3.95
CA PRO A 92 14.01 4.70 4.25
C PRO A 92 15.50 4.98 4.52
N ASN A 93 16.29 3.94 4.85
CA ASN A 93 17.71 4.04 5.18
C ASN A 93 18.63 3.36 4.14
N SER A 94 18.14 3.15 2.92
CA SER A 94 18.87 2.48 1.83
C SER A 94 19.87 3.39 1.14
#